data_AF-A0A920NF54-F1
#
_entry.id   AF-A0A920NF54-F1
#
_cell.length_a   1.000
_cell.length_b   1.000
_cell.length_c   1.000
_cell.angle_alpha   90.00
_cell.angle_beta   90.00
_cell.angle_gamma   90.00
#
_symmetry.space_group_name_H-M   'P 1'
#
loop_
_entity.id
_entity.type
_entity.pdbx_description
1 polymer ?
#
loop_
_entity_poly.entity_id
_entity_poly.type
_entity_poly.pdbx_seq_one_letter_code
_entity_poly.pdbx_strand_id
1 'polypeptide(L)'
;MLLRKHRVSPPLHFKYHLHIAELCIEHNKLDQAMIHLDNASKLQSDDQQDGKTQETLGNLWVARKQFDRAYKAYSSSIKLSPTNAGLYFNAGLALKQLKDYSEAMLMLKKIG
;
A
#
# COMPACT_ATOMS: atom_id res chain seq x y z
N MET A 1 13.56 -2.83 -43.27
CA MET A 1 12.34 -2.46 -42.52
C MET A 1 12.56 -2.85 -41.06
N LEU A 2 12.98 -1.91 -40.21
CA LEU A 2 13.40 -2.18 -38.83
C LEU A 2 12.17 -2.36 -37.92
N LEU A 3 12.00 -3.57 -37.37
CA LEU A 3 11.05 -3.86 -36.30
C LEU A 3 11.48 -3.10 -35.03
N ARG A 4 11.00 -1.86 -34.88
CA ARG A 4 10.99 -1.17 -33.59
C ARG A 4 10.07 -1.98 -32.67
N LYS A 5 10.67 -2.79 -31.79
CA LYS A 5 10.00 -3.32 -30.59
C LYS A 5 9.28 -2.14 -29.96
N HIS A 6 7.95 -2.13 -30.02
CA HIS A 6 7.14 -1.22 -29.22
C HIS A 6 7.37 -1.60 -27.77
N ARG A 7 8.43 -1.05 -27.17
CA ARG A 7 8.48 -0.83 -25.73
C ARG A 7 7.27 0.05 -25.47
N VAL A 8 6.16 -0.58 -25.09
CA VAL A 8 5.05 0.11 -24.44
C VAL A 8 5.72 0.83 -23.29
N SER A 9 5.88 2.14 -23.40
CA SER A 9 6.33 2.96 -22.27
C SER A 9 5.40 2.60 -21.12
N PRO A 10 5.92 2.24 -19.93
CA PRO A 10 5.07 2.07 -18.77
C PRO A 10 4.13 3.27 -18.70
N PRO A 11 2.80 3.07 -18.65
CA PRO A 11 1.86 4.17 -18.54
C PRO A 11 2.34 5.12 -17.44
N LEU A 12 2.52 6.38 -17.77
CA LEU A 12 3.11 7.43 -16.92
C LEU A 12 2.28 7.73 -15.64
N HIS A 13 1.29 6.91 -15.32
CA HIS A 13 0.37 7.12 -14.24
C HIS A 13 0.65 6.17 -13.08
N PHE A 14 0.83 6.71 -11.87
CA PHE A 14 1.13 5.93 -10.67
C PHE A 14 0.12 4.80 -10.42
N LYS A 15 -1.17 4.99 -10.78
CA LYS A 15 -2.22 3.96 -10.63
C LYS A 15 -1.94 2.68 -11.42
N TYR A 16 -1.26 2.78 -12.58
CA TYR A 16 -0.84 1.59 -13.32
C TYR A 16 0.12 0.74 -12.49
N HIS A 17 1.11 1.40 -11.88
CA HIS A 17 2.05 0.73 -11.01
C HIS A 17 1.38 0.21 -9.73
N LEU A 18 0.42 0.94 -9.14
CA LEU A 18 -0.37 0.44 -8.01
C LEU A 18 -1.12 -0.84 -8.34
N HIS A 19 -1.81 -0.87 -9.48
CA HIS A 19 -2.57 -2.05 -9.88
C HIS A 19 -1.68 -3.28 -10.08
N ILE A 20 -0.51 -3.11 -10.69
CA ILE A 20 0.46 -4.22 -10.81
C ILE A 20 0.98 -4.64 -9.45
N ALA A 21 1.25 -3.71 -8.54
CA ALA A 21 1.69 -4.05 -7.19
C ALA A 21 0.66 -4.90 -6.44
N GLU A 22 -0.63 -4.54 -6.53
CA GLU A 22 -1.74 -5.32 -5.95
C GLU A 22 -1.78 -6.74 -6.50
N LEU A 23 -1.76 -6.90 -7.83
CA LEU A 23 -1.71 -8.22 -8.48
C LEU A 23 -0.46 -9.01 -8.07
N CYS A 24 0.68 -8.35 -7.92
CA CYS A 24 1.90 -9.00 -7.45
C CYS A 24 1.78 -9.49 -6.00
N ILE A 25 1.13 -8.72 -5.11
CA ILE A 25 0.86 -9.13 -3.73
C ILE A 25 -0.03 -10.37 -3.70
N GLU A 26 -1.12 -10.36 -4.47
CA GLU A 26 -2.06 -11.49 -4.56
C GLU A 26 -1.36 -12.79 -5.03
N HIS A 27 -0.39 -12.67 -5.94
CA HIS A 27 0.40 -13.79 -6.44
C HIS A 27 1.69 -14.04 -5.65
N ASN A 28 1.84 -13.44 -4.47
CA ASN A 28 3.01 -13.57 -3.58
C ASN A 28 4.35 -13.18 -4.23
N LYS A 29 4.33 -12.33 -5.27
CA LYS A 29 5.51 -11.76 -5.94
C LYS A 29 5.95 -10.47 -5.25
N LEU A 30 6.31 -10.59 -3.97
CA LEU A 30 6.45 -9.45 -3.07
C LEU A 30 7.60 -8.48 -3.45
N ASP A 31 8.66 -8.96 -4.11
CA ASP A 31 9.74 -8.08 -4.58
C ASP A 31 9.34 -7.26 -5.81
N GLN A 32 8.58 -7.85 -6.72
CA GLN A 32 8.01 -7.12 -7.86
C GLN A 32 7.01 -6.07 -7.39
N ALA A 33 6.15 -6.43 -6.42
CA ALA A 33 5.24 -5.47 -5.79
C ALA A 33 5.99 -4.24 -5.24
N MET A 34 7.14 -4.46 -4.57
CA MET A 34 7.95 -3.36 -4.04
C MET A 34 8.47 -2.43 -5.14
N ILE A 35 8.97 -2.99 -6.25
CA ILE A 35 9.45 -2.21 -7.41
C ILE A 35 8.32 -1.36 -7.99
N HIS A 36 7.11 -1.92 -8.12
CA HIS A 36 5.98 -1.19 -8.64
C HIS A 36 5.50 -0.10 -7.65
N LEU A 37 5.49 -0.35 -6.34
CA LEU A 37 5.16 0.68 -5.36
C LEU A 37 6.17 1.84 -5.33
N ASP A 38 7.47 1.55 -5.48
CA ASP A 38 8.51 2.58 -5.57
C ASP A 38 8.30 3.47 -6.82
N ASN A 39 7.99 2.85 -7.97
CA ASN A 39 7.65 3.59 -9.18
C ASN A 39 6.35 4.41 -9.03
N ALA A 40 5.31 3.85 -8.38
CA ALA A 40 4.08 4.57 -8.10
C ALA A 40 4.37 5.82 -7.25
N SER A 41 5.16 5.67 -6.18
CA SER A 41 5.53 6.79 -5.30
C SER A 41 6.34 7.87 -6.01
N LYS A 42 7.17 7.51 -7.00
CA LYS A 42 7.97 8.47 -7.79
C LYS A 42 7.14 9.25 -8.82
N LEU A 43 6.06 8.65 -9.30
CA LEU A 43 5.18 9.24 -10.31
C LEU A 43 4.01 10.03 -9.69
N GLN A 44 3.80 9.89 -8.39
CA GLN A 44 2.74 10.58 -7.66
C GLN A 44 3.10 12.05 -7.49
N SER A 45 2.22 12.96 -7.94
CA SER A 45 2.32 14.38 -7.63
C SER A 45 1.62 14.69 -6.29
N ASP A 46 1.96 15.83 -5.67
CA ASP A 46 1.38 16.24 -4.38
C ASP A 46 -0.16 16.27 -4.38
N ASP A 47 -0.76 16.70 -5.50
CA ASP A 47 -2.23 16.74 -5.67
C ASP A 47 -2.90 15.35 -5.77
N GLN A 48 -2.11 14.28 -5.98
CA GLN A 48 -2.60 12.91 -6.17
C GLN A 48 -2.41 12.05 -4.91
N GLN A 49 -2.10 12.66 -3.78
CA GLN A 49 -1.81 12.00 -2.51
C GLN A 49 -3.12 11.56 -1.81
N ASP A 50 -3.75 10.49 -2.29
CA ASP A 50 -4.99 9.92 -1.71
C ASP A 50 -4.74 8.87 -0.61
N GLY A 51 -3.48 8.49 -0.41
CA GLY A 51 -3.07 7.48 0.56
C GLY A 51 -3.14 6.05 0.05
N LYS A 52 -3.56 5.80 -1.20
CA LYS A 52 -3.67 4.45 -1.76
C LYS A 52 -2.33 3.75 -1.88
N THR A 53 -1.29 4.47 -2.31
CA THR A 53 0.09 3.94 -2.34
C THR A 53 0.55 3.44 -0.98
N GLN A 54 0.23 4.19 0.09
CA GLN A 54 0.59 3.81 1.46
C GLN A 54 -0.26 2.66 1.99
N GLU A 55 -1.54 2.58 1.62
CA GLU A 55 -2.38 1.42 1.92
C GLU A 55 -1.82 0.15 1.28
N THR A 56 -1.53 0.17 -0.02
CA THR A 56 -0.99 -0.98 -0.76
C THR A 56 0.39 -1.37 -0.24
N LEU A 57 1.22 -0.40 0.17
CA LEU A 57 2.48 -0.66 0.86
C LEU A 57 2.26 -1.36 2.22
N GLY A 58 1.24 -0.96 2.98
CA GLY A 58 0.82 -1.66 4.18
C GLY A 58 0.47 -3.13 3.91
N ASN A 59 -0.33 -3.39 2.88
CA ASN A 59 -0.70 -4.74 2.46
C ASN A 59 0.53 -5.59 2.08
N LEU A 60 1.49 -5.00 1.35
CA LEU A 60 2.76 -5.67 1.03
C LEU A 60 3.54 -6.06 2.30
N TRP A 61 3.60 -5.17 3.29
CA TRP A 61 4.31 -5.46 4.54
C TRP A 61 3.59 -6.52 5.38
N VAL A 62 2.26 -6.55 5.38
CA VAL A 62 1.47 -7.65 5.99
C VAL A 62 1.82 -8.98 5.32
N ALA A 63 1.86 -9.03 3.98
CA ALA A 63 2.25 -10.24 3.25
C ALA A 63 3.67 -10.69 3.58
N ARG A 64 4.59 -9.74 3.85
CA ARG A 64 5.96 -10.01 4.33
C ARG A 64 6.05 -10.30 5.84
N LYS A 65 4.94 -10.28 6.58
CA LYS A 65 4.87 -10.41 8.06
C LYS A 65 5.68 -9.33 8.81
N GLN A 66 5.90 -8.17 8.20
CA GLN A 66 6.58 -7.02 8.80
C GLN A 66 5.54 -6.04 9.34
N PHE A 67 4.91 -6.42 10.45
CA PHE A 67 3.72 -5.74 10.96
C PHE A 67 3.98 -4.33 11.48
N ASP A 68 5.20 -4.03 11.94
CA ASP A 68 5.63 -2.69 12.33
C ASP A 68 5.64 -1.72 11.14
N ARG A 69 6.12 -2.17 9.99
CA ARG A 69 6.11 -1.40 8.74
C ARG A 69 4.72 -1.28 8.17
N ALA A 70 3.92 -2.35 8.24
CA ALA A 70 2.53 -2.33 7.84
C ALA A 70 1.75 -1.25 8.62
N TYR A 71 1.89 -1.23 9.95
CA TYR A 71 1.25 -0.24 10.79
C TYR A 71 1.65 1.20 10.42
N LYS A 72 2.95 1.47 10.20
CA LYS A 72 3.42 2.80 9.77
C LYS A 72 2.82 3.24 8.44
N ALA A 73 2.73 2.32 7.47
CA ALA A 73 2.15 2.59 6.16
C ALA A 73 0.65 2.87 6.25
N TYR A 74 -0.11 2.03 6.98
CA TYR A 74 -1.53 2.29 7.23
C TYR A 74 -1.76 3.59 7.99
N SER A 75 -0.96 3.89 9.01
CA SER A 75 -1.04 5.16 9.75
C SER A 75 -0.82 6.37 8.85
N SER A 76 0.08 6.26 7.88
CA SER A 76 0.31 7.31 6.89
C SER A 76 -0.88 7.46 5.94
N SER A 77 -1.47 6.34 5.51
CA SER A 77 -2.68 6.34 4.69
C SER A 77 -3.90 6.92 5.43
N ILE A 78 -4.05 6.63 6.73
CA ILE A 78 -5.13 7.17 7.58
C ILE A 78 -5.08 8.70 7.65
N LYS A 79 -3.89 9.31 7.68
CA LYS A 79 -3.76 10.78 7.68
C LYS A 79 -4.35 11.42 6.42
N LEU A 80 -4.35 10.70 5.31
CA LEU A 80 -4.83 11.15 4.01
C LEU A 80 -6.30 10.78 3.78
N SER A 81 -6.72 9.62 4.30
CA SER A 81 -8.08 9.10 4.22
C SER A 81 -8.63 8.76 5.63
N PRO A 82 -8.89 9.76 6.50
CA PRO A 82 -9.22 9.53 7.91
C PRO A 82 -10.59 8.91 8.14
N THR A 83 -11.44 8.84 7.11
CA THR A 83 -12.78 8.22 7.15
C THR A 83 -12.80 6.79 6.60
N ASN A 84 -11.67 6.28 6.09
CA ASN A 84 -11.60 4.93 5.55
C ASN A 84 -11.46 3.90 6.68
N ALA A 85 -12.60 3.33 7.08
CA ALA A 85 -12.69 2.30 8.11
C ALA A 85 -11.78 1.08 7.87
N GLY A 86 -11.54 0.71 6.61
CA GLY A 86 -10.67 -0.41 6.25
C GLY A 86 -9.21 -0.19 6.68
N LEU A 87 -8.73 1.06 6.67
CA LEU A 87 -7.36 1.39 7.09
C LEU A 87 -7.19 1.21 8.60
N TYR A 88 -8.16 1.63 9.41
CA TYR A 88 -8.14 1.42 10.86
C TYR A 88 -8.23 -0.06 11.22
N PHE A 89 -9.05 -0.83 10.48
CA PHE A 89 -9.13 -2.27 10.64
C PHE A 89 -7.78 -2.94 10.39
N ASN A 90 -7.16 -2.66 9.24
CA ASN A 90 -5.87 -3.24 8.87
C ASN A 90 -4.72 -2.80 9.81
N ALA A 91 -4.71 -1.54 10.25
CA ALA A 91 -3.78 -1.05 11.27
C ALA A 91 -3.97 -1.78 12.61
N GLY A 92 -5.20 -1.96 13.06
CA GLY A 92 -5.52 -2.71 14.27
C GLY A 92 -5.10 -4.17 14.20
N LEU A 93 -5.29 -4.82 13.04
CA LEU A 93 -4.80 -6.18 12.80
C LEU A 93 -3.27 -6.26 12.84
N ALA A 94 -2.55 -5.30 12.25
CA ALA A 94 -1.10 -5.23 12.32
C ALA A 94 -0.61 -5.06 13.77
N LEU A 95 -1.22 -4.17 14.54
CA LEU A 95 -0.91 -3.97 15.97
C LEU A 95 -1.19 -5.22 16.80
N LYS A 96 -2.27 -5.95 16.51
CA LYS A 96 -2.57 -7.23 17.16
C LYS A 96 -1.45 -8.26 16.93
N GLN A 97 -0.87 -8.31 15.73
CA GLN A 97 0.27 -9.21 15.43
C GLN A 97 1.54 -8.78 16.17
N LEU A 98 1.71 -7.49 16.43
CA LEU A 98 2.76 -6.94 17.29
C LEU A 98 2.48 -7.13 18.79
N LYS A 99 1.31 -7.68 19.15
CA LYS A 99 0.80 -7.82 20.52
C LYS A 99 0.56 -6.49 21.26
N ASP A 100 0.45 -5.38 20.52
CA ASP A 100 0.01 -4.10 21.07
C ASP A 100 -1.52 -4.05 21.07
N TYR A 101 -2.11 -4.79 22.02
CA TYR A 101 -3.57 -4.95 22.11
C TYR A 101 -4.26 -3.65 22.52
N SER A 102 -3.58 -2.79 23.28
CA SER A 102 -4.06 -1.45 23.66
C SER A 102 -4.36 -0.60 22.44
N GLU A 103 -3.36 -0.37 21.59
CA GLU A 103 -3.52 0.45 20.39
C GLU A 103 -4.40 -0.24 19.35
N ALA A 104 -4.35 -1.58 19.26
CA ALA A 104 -5.23 -2.32 18.35
C ALA A 104 -6.71 -2.08 18.68
N MET A 105 -7.10 -2.12 19.96
CA MET A 105 -8.47 -1.82 20.38
C MET A 105 -8.86 -0.37 20.08
N LEU A 106 -7.95 0.59 20.26
CA LEU A 106 -8.21 1.99 19.92
C LEU A 106 -8.46 2.17 18.43
N MET A 107 -7.66 1.52 17.57
CA MET A 107 -7.87 1.56 16.12
C MET A 107 -9.20 0.92 15.73
N LEU A 108 -9.54 -0.24 16.29
CA LEU A 108 -10.79 -0.93 15.98
C LEU A 108 -12.04 -0.16 16.45
N LYS A 109 -11.95 0.63 17.53
CA LYS A 109 -13.05 1.49 17.98
C LYS A 109 -13.35 2.64 17.02
N LYS A 110 -12.40 3.06 16.19
CA LYS A 110 -12.57 4.14 15.19
C LYS A 110 -13.29 3.70 13.92
N ILE A 111 -13.67 2.43 13.82
CA ILE A 111 -14.33 1.84 12.64
C ILE A 111 -15.85 2.15 12.61
N GLY A 112 -16.42 2.64 13.71
CA GLY A 112 -17.85 2.93 13.86
C GLY A 112 -18.19 4.41 13.93
#